data_AF-A0A8X6TAH8-F1
#
_entry.id   AF-A0A8X6TAH8-F1
#
_cell.length_a   1.000
_cell.length_b   1.000
_cell.length_c   1.000
_cell.angle_alpha   90.00
_cell.angle_beta   90.00
_cell.angle_gamma   90.00
#
_symmetry.space_group_name_H-M   'P 1'
#
loop_
_entity.id
_entity.type
_entity.pdbx_description
1 polymer ?
#
loop_
_entity_poly.entity_id
_entity_poly.type
_entity_poly.pdbx_seq_one_letter_code
_entity_poly.pdbx_strand_id
1 'polypeptide(L)'
;MDSAFRIVEKCRRPNKKFNSEETIFQVIVDPDRWLMSNGAPTIGQTTDAIRTLFETLLRRVTSSLEPTDLMRVIIFSDHLDRPISTHLMLVSEMSVEKIMACAVKVLQSKSEVRLDEGFNVEIITIRRPVGSCKTNRRVIIPSLDRLRKKSIRCVPDDDLNICCAKAILLAIAEVEKDADLKSLRRKDCDLLKRRAVALHQKTGVPQGPCGFEEIALFEQNLKMQVVVISTTASNQVCYKGPDRKDRRIYLWLHDNHFDVITSPKGEQKIAGLSVDGFCKETNTVYQYQGCFHHGCEMCYDGDLIHPLTGTTMRSLLQKTKSTIDTLRQRGYNVIQMLEHDFANLKKTESFQEFLLQHEIKDVFLPTPEIAAFQWTQSNDFITQDSSTNIFIAAFTTCHARLKLYSEIEKLNESVLYFDTDSIIYKSDEKNDPPLGNFLGEFTDELNGGVITSFVT
;
A
#
# COMPACT_ATOMS: atom_id res chain seq x y z
N MET A 1 -31.97 -16.95 -19.36
CA MET A 1 -32.57 -15.64 -19.05
C MET A 1 -31.59 -14.60 -19.52
N ASP A 2 -31.97 -13.79 -20.48
CA ASP A 2 -31.13 -12.68 -20.95
C ASP A 2 -30.96 -11.69 -19.78
N SER A 3 -29.71 -11.46 -19.40
CA SER A 3 -29.34 -10.52 -18.34
C SER A 3 -29.97 -9.16 -18.60
N ALA A 4 -30.67 -8.61 -17.61
CA ALA A 4 -31.23 -7.26 -17.65
C ALA A 4 -30.14 -6.16 -17.62
N PHE A 5 -28.87 -6.57 -17.51
CA PHE A 5 -27.70 -5.72 -17.69
C PHE A 5 -27.03 -6.00 -19.04
N ARG A 6 -26.70 -4.91 -19.74
CA ARG A 6 -25.76 -4.92 -20.86
C ARG A 6 -24.36 -4.63 -20.32
N ILE A 7 -23.44 -5.58 -20.51
CA ILE A 7 -22.04 -5.48 -20.08
C ILE A 7 -21.18 -5.22 -21.32
N VAL A 8 -20.53 -4.06 -21.37
CA VAL A 8 -19.61 -3.66 -22.45
C VAL A 8 -18.20 -3.53 -21.89
N GLU A 9 -17.24 -4.29 -22.41
CA GLU A 9 -15.82 -4.07 -22.09
C GLU A 9 -15.37 -2.77 -22.78
N LYS A 10 -14.95 -1.77 -22.00
CA LYS A 10 -14.50 -0.47 -22.51
C LYS A 10 -13.04 -0.48 -22.87
N CYS A 11 -12.22 -1.04 -21.98
CA CYS A 11 -10.80 -1.17 -22.22
C CYS A 11 -10.21 -2.30 -21.39
N ARG A 12 -9.15 -2.89 -21.96
CA ARG A 12 -8.27 -3.84 -21.31
C ARG A 12 -6.84 -3.36 -21.44
N ARG A 13 -6.18 -3.11 -20.32
CA ARG A 13 -4.85 -2.51 -20.25
C ARG A 13 -3.89 -3.49 -19.58
N PRO A 14 -2.97 -4.11 -20.34
CA PRO A 14 -1.93 -4.94 -19.77
C PRO A 14 -0.80 -4.07 -19.21
N ASN A 15 -0.46 -4.28 -17.95
CA ASN A 15 0.70 -3.70 -17.31
C ASN A 15 1.82 -4.73 -17.18
N LYS A 16 2.74 -4.72 -18.15
CA LYS A 16 3.90 -5.63 -18.19
C LYS A 16 4.82 -5.50 -16.98
N LYS A 17 4.85 -4.34 -16.30
CA LYS A 17 5.74 -4.11 -15.15
C LYS A 17 5.27 -4.87 -13.91
N PHE A 18 3.96 -4.95 -13.69
CA PHE A 18 3.38 -5.60 -12.51
C PHE A 18 2.77 -6.97 -12.83
N ASN A 19 2.94 -7.45 -14.06
CA ASN A 19 2.27 -8.64 -14.58
C ASN A 19 0.75 -8.62 -14.29
N SER A 20 0.17 -7.42 -14.42
CA SER A 20 -1.22 -7.16 -14.09
C SER A 20 -2.01 -6.74 -15.31
N GLU A 21 -3.31 -6.97 -15.29
CA GLU A 21 -4.24 -6.56 -16.34
C GLU A 21 -5.43 -5.87 -15.67
N GLU A 22 -5.70 -4.66 -16.13
CA GLU A 22 -6.86 -3.87 -15.74
C GLU A 22 -7.92 -4.01 -16.84
N THR A 23 -9.12 -4.45 -16.48
CA THR A 23 -10.26 -4.53 -17.40
C THR A 23 -11.40 -3.68 -16.87
N ILE A 24 -11.85 -2.71 -17.66
CA ILE A 24 -12.97 -1.83 -17.30
C ILE A 24 -14.21 -2.26 -18.09
N PHE A 25 -15.28 -2.56 -17.38
CA PHE A 25 -16.59 -2.87 -17.93
C PHE A 25 -17.55 -1.71 -17.64
N GLN A 26 -18.26 -1.24 -18.66
CA GLN A 26 -19.45 -0.42 -18.46
C GLN A 26 -20.67 -1.34 -18.32
N VAL A 27 -21.41 -1.17 -17.24
CA VAL A 27 -22.66 -1.85 -16.96
C VAL A 27 -23.80 -0.86 -17.18
N ILE A 28 -24.72 -1.20 -18.07
CA ILE A 28 -25.89 -0.40 -18.40
C ILE A 28 -27.13 -1.26 -18.12
N VAL A 29 -28.09 -0.72 -17.38
CA VAL A 29 -29.39 -1.38 -17.21
C VAL A 29 -30.18 -1.22 -18.51
N ASP A 30 -30.69 -2.33 -19.05
CA ASP A 30 -31.61 -2.30 -20.18
C ASP A 30 -33.04 -2.18 -19.62
N PRO A 31 -33.68 -1.00 -19.67
CA PRO A 31 -34.96 -0.76 -19.02
C PRO A 31 -36.07 -1.65 -19.60
N ASP A 32 -36.01 -1.91 -20.90
CA ASP A 32 -36.98 -2.74 -21.60
C ASP A 32 -36.89 -4.17 -21.09
N ARG A 33 -35.68 -4.72 -20.92
CA ARG A 33 -35.47 -6.07 -20.34
C ARG A 33 -35.72 -6.14 -18.83
N TRP A 34 -35.56 -5.02 -18.12
CA TRP A 34 -35.76 -4.90 -16.67
C TRP A 34 -37.25 -4.82 -16.28
N LEU A 35 -38.12 -4.31 -17.18
CA LEU A 35 -39.54 -4.07 -16.94
C LEU A 35 -40.50 -5.14 -17.51
N MET A 36 -40.01 -6.20 -18.18
CA MET A 36 -40.86 -7.21 -18.84
C MET A 36 -41.72 -8.09 -17.91
N SER A 37 -41.70 -7.89 -16.59
CA SER A 37 -42.55 -8.63 -15.64
C SER A 37 -43.48 -7.71 -14.86
N ASN A 38 -44.56 -7.22 -15.50
CA ASN A 38 -45.80 -6.66 -14.90
C ASN A 38 -45.65 -5.92 -13.55
N GLY A 39 -44.71 -4.96 -13.45
CA GLY A 39 -44.52 -4.13 -12.26
C GLY A 39 -43.06 -3.74 -12.02
N ALA A 40 -42.84 -2.83 -11.07
CA ALA A 40 -41.49 -2.53 -10.57
C ALA A 40 -40.88 -3.81 -9.94
N PRO A 41 -39.62 -4.16 -10.25
CA PRO A 41 -39.03 -5.37 -9.73
C PRO A 41 -38.90 -5.32 -8.23
N THR A 42 -39.14 -6.46 -7.58
CA THR A 42 -38.95 -6.60 -6.14
C THR A 42 -37.47 -6.47 -5.76
N ILE A 43 -37.20 -6.17 -4.49
CA ILE A 43 -35.84 -6.12 -3.93
C ILE A 43 -35.10 -7.45 -4.15
N GLY A 44 -35.81 -8.57 -4.02
CA GLY A 44 -35.25 -9.91 -4.26
C GLY A 44 -34.79 -10.09 -5.71
N GLN A 45 -35.66 -9.77 -6.68
CA GLN A 45 -35.34 -9.84 -8.11
C GLN A 45 -34.17 -8.93 -8.49
N THR A 46 -34.11 -7.73 -7.91
CA THR A 46 -33.01 -6.79 -8.11
C THR A 46 -31.69 -7.36 -7.58
N THR A 47 -31.73 -7.96 -6.38
CA THR A 47 -30.55 -8.57 -5.74
C THR A 47 -30.02 -9.75 -6.56
N ASP A 48 -30.90 -10.61 -7.06
CA ASP A 48 -30.52 -11.77 -7.87
C ASP A 48 -29.97 -11.35 -9.25
N ALA A 49 -30.52 -10.30 -9.85
CA ALA A 49 -29.99 -9.74 -11.09
C ALA A 49 -28.56 -9.19 -10.90
N ILE A 50 -28.31 -8.44 -9.82
CA ILE A 50 -26.97 -7.91 -9.50
C ILE A 50 -26.00 -9.04 -9.18
N ARG A 51 -26.44 -10.09 -8.49
CA ARG A 51 -25.63 -11.30 -8.26
C ARG A 51 -25.20 -11.91 -9.59
N THR A 52 -26.17 -12.13 -10.49
CA THR A 52 -25.94 -12.69 -11.84
C THR A 52 -24.98 -11.83 -12.66
N LEU A 53 -25.05 -10.50 -12.54
CA LEU A 53 -24.12 -9.57 -13.16
C LEU A 53 -22.67 -9.83 -12.70
N PHE A 54 -22.43 -9.84 -11.39
CA PHE A 54 -21.08 -10.05 -10.85
C PHE A 54 -20.57 -11.47 -11.12
N GLU A 55 -21.42 -12.49 -11.07
CA GLU A 55 -21.05 -13.85 -11.51
C GLU A 55 -20.57 -13.86 -12.97
N THR A 56 -21.26 -13.13 -13.84
CA THR A 56 -20.92 -13.03 -15.26
C THR A 56 -19.59 -12.29 -15.45
N LEU A 57 -19.38 -11.18 -14.75
CA LEU A 57 -18.13 -10.41 -14.79
C LEU A 57 -16.94 -11.23 -14.28
N LEU A 58 -17.09 -11.88 -13.12
CA LEU A 58 -16.05 -12.74 -12.56
C LEU A 58 -15.72 -13.86 -13.54
N ARG A 59 -16.71 -14.60 -14.06
CA ARG A 59 -16.48 -15.69 -15.01
C ARG A 59 -15.74 -15.24 -16.27
N ARG A 60 -16.04 -14.05 -16.81
CA ARG A 60 -15.37 -13.49 -17.99
C ARG A 60 -13.88 -13.25 -17.72
N VAL A 61 -13.55 -12.71 -16.54
CA VAL A 61 -12.17 -12.32 -16.21
C VAL A 61 -11.34 -13.47 -15.65
N THR A 62 -11.92 -14.33 -14.80
CA THR A 62 -11.19 -15.40 -14.11
C THR A 62 -10.94 -16.63 -14.98
N SER A 63 -11.56 -16.74 -16.16
CA SER A 63 -11.40 -17.88 -17.07
C SER A 63 -9.96 -18.18 -17.50
N SER A 64 -9.07 -17.19 -17.42
CA SER A 64 -7.65 -17.29 -17.81
C SER A 64 -6.67 -17.11 -16.65
N LEU A 65 -7.16 -17.15 -15.40
CA LEU A 65 -6.38 -16.93 -14.19
C LEU A 65 -6.26 -18.19 -13.35
N GLU A 66 -5.14 -18.32 -12.64
CA GLU A 66 -4.93 -19.37 -11.66
C GLU A 66 -5.59 -19.01 -10.32
N PRO A 67 -6.02 -20.00 -9.50
CA PRO A 67 -6.61 -19.75 -8.19
C PRO A 67 -5.71 -18.93 -7.24
N THR A 68 -4.40 -18.97 -7.46
CA THR A 68 -3.37 -18.26 -6.67
C THR A 68 -3.09 -16.84 -7.16
N ASP A 69 -3.59 -16.45 -8.33
CA ASP A 69 -3.49 -15.08 -8.85
C ASP A 69 -4.25 -14.11 -7.95
N LEU A 70 -3.92 -12.81 -8.03
CA LEU A 70 -4.62 -11.79 -7.24
C LEU A 70 -5.64 -11.06 -8.10
N MET A 71 -6.75 -10.68 -7.48
CA MET A 71 -7.73 -9.81 -8.11
C MET A 71 -8.39 -8.82 -7.15
N ARG A 72 -8.84 -7.70 -7.71
CA ARG A 72 -9.56 -6.63 -7.03
C ARG A 72 -10.69 -6.15 -7.92
N VAL A 73 -11.85 -5.84 -7.32
CA VAL A 73 -13.01 -5.28 -8.01
C VAL A 73 -13.27 -3.88 -7.47
N ILE A 74 -13.47 -2.93 -8.36
CA ILE A 74 -13.77 -1.53 -8.06
C ILE A 74 -15.00 -1.11 -8.86
N ILE A 75 -15.96 -0.48 -8.21
CA ILE A 75 -17.21 -0.01 -8.81
C ILE A 75 -17.20 1.51 -8.73
N PHE A 76 -17.33 2.15 -9.89
CA PHE A 76 -17.43 3.59 -10.06
C PHE A 76 -18.82 3.96 -10.55
N SER A 77 -19.41 4.98 -9.93
CA SER A 77 -20.63 5.63 -10.38
C SER A 77 -20.50 7.11 -10.07
N ASP A 78 -21.04 7.96 -10.94
CA ASP A 78 -21.01 9.42 -10.78
C ASP A 78 -21.80 9.88 -9.54
N HIS A 79 -22.64 8.99 -8.98
CA HIS A 79 -23.44 9.21 -7.76
C HIS A 79 -22.74 8.79 -6.46
N LEU A 80 -21.52 8.25 -6.55
CA LEU A 80 -20.75 7.82 -5.40
C LEU A 80 -19.60 8.79 -5.13
N ASP A 81 -19.58 9.40 -3.93
CA ASP A 81 -18.47 10.29 -3.50
C ASP A 81 -17.12 9.55 -3.51
N ARG A 82 -17.15 8.21 -3.35
CA ARG A 82 -15.97 7.35 -3.37
C ARG A 82 -16.30 6.01 -4.05
N PRO A 83 -15.37 5.43 -4.80
CA PRO A 83 -15.57 4.13 -5.43
C PRO A 83 -15.77 3.03 -4.38
N ILE A 84 -16.67 2.09 -4.68
CA ILE A 84 -16.84 0.89 -3.87
C ILE A 84 -15.75 -0.08 -4.28
N SER A 85 -14.91 -0.52 -3.34
CA SER A 85 -13.76 -1.32 -3.67
C SER A 85 -13.60 -2.51 -2.74
N THR A 86 -13.34 -3.69 -3.32
CA THR A 86 -12.82 -4.80 -2.55
C THR A 86 -11.34 -4.54 -2.21
N HIS A 87 -10.82 -5.22 -1.20
CA HIS A 87 -9.37 -5.35 -1.07
C HIS A 87 -8.84 -6.32 -2.14
N LEU A 88 -7.53 -6.28 -2.39
CA LEU A 88 -6.83 -7.23 -3.25
C LEU A 88 -6.75 -8.59 -2.55
N MET A 89 -7.24 -9.65 -3.19
CA MET A 89 -7.29 -11.00 -2.62
C MET A 89 -7.02 -12.06 -3.69
N LEU A 90 -6.91 -13.34 -3.30
CA LEU A 90 -6.72 -14.43 -4.26
C LEU A 90 -7.96 -14.61 -5.15
N VAL A 91 -7.77 -15.05 -6.38
CA VAL A 91 -8.87 -15.42 -7.28
C VAL A 91 -9.74 -16.52 -6.65
N SER A 92 -9.13 -17.49 -5.95
CA SER A 92 -9.84 -18.54 -5.20
C SER A 92 -10.70 -18.01 -4.04
N GLU A 93 -10.34 -16.84 -3.51
CA GLU A 93 -11.03 -16.21 -2.39
C GLU A 93 -12.11 -15.22 -2.86
N MET A 94 -12.05 -14.75 -4.11
CA MET A 94 -13.00 -13.77 -4.62
C MET A 94 -14.36 -14.42 -4.89
N SER A 95 -15.40 -13.90 -4.22
CA SER A 95 -16.79 -14.34 -4.41
C SER A 95 -17.71 -13.15 -4.61
N VAL A 96 -18.88 -13.41 -5.19
CA VAL A 96 -19.90 -12.37 -5.42
C VAL A 96 -20.39 -11.80 -4.11
N GLU A 97 -20.49 -12.61 -3.06
CA GLU A 97 -20.90 -12.21 -1.73
C GLU A 97 -19.94 -11.18 -1.13
N LYS A 98 -18.62 -11.31 -1.40
CA LYS A 98 -17.63 -10.32 -0.95
C LYS A 98 -17.78 -8.98 -1.66
N ILE A 99 -18.09 -8.99 -2.96
CA ILE A 99 -18.37 -7.78 -3.75
C ILE A 99 -19.65 -7.12 -3.23
N MET A 100 -20.71 -7.90 -3.06
CA MET A 100 -22.01 -7.44 -2.56
C MET A 100 -21.91 -6.86 -1.15
N ALA A 101 -21.13 -7.49 -0.25
CA ALA A 101 -20.91 -6.98 1.09
C ALA A 101 -20.25 -5.59 1.09
N CYS A 102 -19.28 -5.36 0.19
CA CYS A 102 -18.66 -4.04 0.03
C CYS A 102 -19.67 -3.01 -0.48
N ALA A 103 -20.51 -3.39 -1.45
CA ALA A 103 -21.56 -2.53 -1.97
C ALA A 103 -22.58 -2.15 -0.90
N VAL A 104 -23.14 -3.13 -0.18
CA VAL A 104 -24.14 -2.90 0.88
C VAL A 104 -23.59 -1.97 1.96
N LYS A 105 -22.33 -2.16 2.39
CA LYS A 105 -21.71 -1.31 3.42
C LYS A 105 -21.69 0.17 3.03
N VAL A 106 -21.43 0.48 1.75
CA VAL A 106 -21.37 1.87 1.27
C VAL A 106 -22.77 2.42 1.06
N LEU A 107 -23.66 1.61 0.46
CA LEU A 107 -25.02 2.02 0.14
C LEU A 107 -25.91 2.26 1.37
N GLN A 108 -25.57 1.69 2.53
CA GLN A 108 -26.26 1.98 3.81
C GLN A 108 -26.23 3.47 4.20
N SER A 109 -25.31 4.26 3.66
CA SER A 109 -25.15 5.69 3.95
C SER A 109 -25.70 6.62 2.86
N LYS A 110 -26.34 6.06 1.81
CA LYS A 110 -26.84 6.81 0.65
C LYS A 110 -28.35 6.61 0.49
N SER A 111 -29.07 7.71 0.26
CA SER A 111 -30.54 7.70 0.18
C SER A 111 -31.07 7.14 -1.15
N GLU A 112 -30.38 7.36 -2.28
CA GLU A 112 -30.79 6.87 -3.60
C GLU A 112 -29.56 6.58 -4.47
N VAL A 113 -29.61 5.50 -5.27
CA VAL A 113 -28.64 5.20 -6.33
C VAL A 113 -29.40 4.97 -7.62
N ARG A 114 -29.07 5.77 -8.64
CA ARG A 114 -29.65 5.66 -9.98
C ARG A 114 -28.93 4.59 -10.79
N LEU A 115 -29.62 3.49 -11.07
CA LEU A 115 -29.10 2.36 -11.84
C LEU A 115 -29.30 2.53 -13.36
N ASP A 116 -30.19 3.42 -13.76
CA ASP A 116 -30.52 3.78 -15.14
C ASP A 116 -29.36 4.51 -15.87
N GLU A 117 -28.55 5.25 -15.12
CA GLU A 117 -27.37 5.94 -15.66
C GLU A 117 -26.14 5.01 -15.81
N GLY A 118 -26.25 3.77 -15.31
CA GLY A 118 -25.20 2.76 -15.36
C GLY A 118 -24.04 3.02 -14.40
N PHE A 119 -23.05 2.12 -14.44
CA PHE A 119 -21.83 2.23 -13.63
C PHE A 119 -20.67 1.49 -14.27
N ASN A 120 -19.45 1.85 -13.91
CA ASN A 120 -18.25 1.17 -14.38
C ASN A 120 -17.75 0.18 -13.32
N VAL A 121 -17.34 -1.00 -13.76
CA VAL A 121 -16.68 -2.01 -12.94
C VAL A 121 -15.28 -2.20 -13.48
N GLU A 122 -14.29 -1.79 -12.70
CA GLU A 122 -12.88 -2.06 -12.96
C GLU A 122 -12.47 -3.33 -12.22
N ILE A 123 -11.89 -4.27 -12.95
CA ILE A 123 -11.34 -5.51 -12.41
C ILE A 123 -9.85 -5.51 -12.69
N ILE A 124 -9.06 -5.46 -11.61
CA ILE A 124 -7.61 -5.55 -11.66
C ILE A 124 -7.23 -6.99 -11.35
N THR A 125 -6.43 -7.60 -12.21
CA THR A 125 -5.89 -8.96 -12.04
C THR A 125 -4.38 -8.91 -12.05
N ILE A 126 -3.72 -9.73 -11.24
CA ILE A 126 -2.26 -9.80 -11.15
C ILE A 126 -1.87 -11.26 -11.25
N ARG A 127 -1.24 -11.63 -12.36
CA ARG A 127 -0.74 -12.99 -12.59
C ARG A 127 0.51 -13.22 -11.75
N ARG A 128 0.53 -14.32 -10.99
CA ARG A 128 1.64 -14.72 -10.13
C ARG A 128 2.38 -15.89 -10.77
N PRO A 129 3.52 -15.67 -11.45
CA PRO A 129 4.30 -16.76 -12.00
C PRO A 129 4.84 -17.64 -10.86
N VAL A 130 4.66 -18.95 -10.99
CA VAL A 130 5.31 -19.93 -10.13
C VAL A 130 6.70 -20.21 -10.72
N GLY A 131 7.71 -19.40 -10.35
CA GLY A 131 9.10 -19.65 -10.77
C GLY A 131 10.05 -18.44 -10.68
N SER A 132 11.26 -18.67 -10.17
CA SER A 132 12.29 -17.66 -9.95
C SER A 132 13.09 -17.33 -11.22
N CYS A 133 12.52 -16.61 -12.19
CA CYS A 133 13.32 -16.14 -13.33
C CYS A 133 13.93 -14.76 -13.02
N LYS A 134 15.28 -14.67 -13.05
CA LYS A 134 16.02 -13.42 -12.87
C LYS A 134 15.77 -12.50 -14.06
N THR A 135 15.03 -11.41 -13.86
CA THR A 135 14.93 -10.31 -14.83
C THR A 135 15.67 -9.08 -14.30
N ASN A 136 16.35 -8.34 -15.19
CA ASN A 136 17.11 -7.12 -14.86
C ASN A 136 16.23 -5.88 -14.58
N ARG A 137 14.92 -6.04 -14.39
CA ARG A 137 13.99 -4.98 -14.02
C ARG A 137 13.40 -5.29 -12.65
N ARG A 138 13.61 -4.40 -11.69
CA ARG A 138 13.14 -4.61 -10.32
C ARG A 138 11.65 -4.30 -10.20
N VAL A 139 10.83 -5.35 -10.20
CA VAL A 139 9.41 -5.29 -9.84
C VAL A 139 9.34 -5.21 -8.31
N ILE A 140 8.61 -4.22 -7.77
CA ILE A 140 8.32 -4.19 -6.33
C ILE A 140 7.28 -5.28 -6.07
N ILE A 141 7.72 -6.40 -5.51
CA ILE A 141 6.87 -7.51 -5.15
C ILE A 141 6.74 -7.42 -3.63
N PRO A 142 5.58 -7.04 -3.07
CA PRO A 142 5.43 -6.91 -1.62
C PRO A 142 5.95 -8.14 -0.88
N SER A 143 5.80 -9.35 -1.45
CA SER A 143 6.38 -10.59 -0.91
C SER A 143 7.90 -10.69 -0.84
N LEU A 144 8.61 -10.09 -1.79
CA LEU A 144 10.07 -10.12 -1.85
C LEU A 144 10.72 -8.83 -1.30
N ASP A 145 10.09 -7.67 -1.44
CA ASP A 145 10.65 -6.39 -1.00
C ASP A 145 10.44 -6.12 0.50
N ARG A 146 9.48 -6.78 1.16
CA ARG A 146 9.32 -6.71 2.62
C ARG A 146 10.42 -7.46 3.40
N LEU A 147 11.16 -8.35 2.73
CA LEU A 147 12.39 -9.00 3.23
C LEU A 147 13.56 -8.02 3.42
N ARG A 148 13.39 -6.73 3.05
CA ARG A 148 14.36 -5.65 3.33
C ARG A 148 14.12 -4.95 4.66
N LYS A 149 13.02 -5.23 5.37
CA LYS A 149 12.81 -4.68 6.72
C LYS A 149 13.91 -5.20 7.64
N LYS A 150 14.67 -4.29 8.25
CA LYS A 150 15.69 -4.63 9.25
C LYS A 150 15.12 -5.42 10.44
N SER A 151 13.82 -5.27 10.70
CA SER A 151 13.09 -5.98 11.74
C SER A 151 12.69 -7.41 11.35
N ILE A 152 12.86 -7.83 10.10
CA ILE A 152 12.60 -9.19 9.63
C ILE A 152 13.93 -9.92 9.41
N ARG A 153 14.03 -11.14 9.90
CA ARG A 153 15.14 -12.06 9.61
C ARG A 153 14.63 -13.18 8.73
N CYS A 154 15.19 -13.24 7.53
CA CYS A 154 14.86 -14.24 6.54
C CYS A 154 15.39 -15.62 6.95
N VAL A 155 14.51 -16.60 6.96
CA VAL A 155 14.87 -18.01 7.15
C VAL A 155 15.21 -18.59 5.79
N PRO A 156 16.36 -19.28 5.62
CA PRO A 156 16.67 -19.91 4.35
C PRO A 156 15.74 -21.09 4.05
N ASP A 157 15.24 -21.15 2.82
CA ASP A 157 14.52 -22.31 2.29
C ASP A 157 15.38 -23.58 2.35
N ASP A 158 14.71 -24.72 2.38
CA ASP A 158 15.34 -26.03 2.30
C ASP A 158 14.41 -27.08 1.67
N ASP A 159 15.02 -28.16 1.24
CA ASP A 159 14.41 -29.37 0.65
C ASP A 159 13.40 -30.08 1.56
N LEU A 160 13.47 -29.91 2.87
CA LEU A 160 12.56 -30.53 3.83
C LEU A 160 11.38 -29.63 4.20
N ASN A 161 11.34 -28.37 3.71
CA ASN A 161 10.32 -27.37 4.00
C ASN A 161 10.09 -27.09 5.51
N ILE A 162 11.13 -27.24 6.34
CA ILE A 162 11.05 -27.08 7.81
C ILE A 162 11.23 -25.63 8.30
N CYS A 163 10.79 -24.66 7.48
CA CYS A 163 10.98 -23.23 7.75
C CYS A 163 10.36 -22.78 9.10
N CYS A 164 9.23 -23.36 9.51
CA CYS A 164 8.59 -23.07 10.79
C CYS A 164 9.50 -23.38 11.99
N ALA A 165 10.03 -24.60 12.07
CA ALA A 165 10.95 -25.01 13.14
C ALA A 165 12.25 -24.18 13.13
N LYS A 166 12.78 -23.87 11.94
CA LYS A 166 13.94 -22.98 11.79
C LYS A 166 13.64 -21.56 12.30
N ALA A 167 12.49 -20.98 11.96
CA ALA A 167 12.08 -19.66 12.38
C ALA A 167 11.93 -19.58 13.91
N ILE A 168 11.28 -20.58 14.52
CA ILE A 168 11.16 -20.71 15.98
C ILE A 168 12.55 -20.69 16.64
N LEU A 169 13.45 -21.57 16.19
CA LEU A 169 14.78 -21.69 16.77
C LEU A 169 15.62 -20.43 16.60
N LEU A 170 15.54 -19.80 15.43
CA LEU A 170 16.24 -18.55 15.15
C LEU A 170 15.71 -17.40 16.00
N ALA A 171 14.39 -17.31 16.20
CA ALA A 171 13.77 -16.31 17.06
C ALA A 171 14.16 -16.50 18.53
N ILE A 172 14.17 -17.74 19.01
CA ILE A 172 14.65 -18.09 20.35
C ILE A 172 16.10 -17.68 20.53
N ALA A 173 16.96 -18.00 19.57
CA ALA A 173 18.38 -17.66 19.62
C ALA A 173 18.62 -16.13 19.66
N GLU A 174 17.82 -15.35 18.92
CA GLU A 174 17.87 -13.87 18.97
C GLU A 174 17.44 -13.34 20.35
N VAL A 175 16.36 -13.87 20.94
CA VAL A 175 15.85 -13.43 22.26
C VAL A 175 16.80 -13.83 23.40
N GLU A 176 17.35 -15.04 23.36
CA GLU A 176 18.25 -15.56 24.40
C GLU A 176 19.71 -15.15 24.21
N LYS A 177 20.03 -14.46 23.10
CA LYS A 177 21.40 -14.09 22.72
C LYS A 177 22.34 -15.30 22.68
N ASP A 178 21.89 -16.36 22.01
CA ASP A 178 22.64 -17.62 21.84
C ASP A 178 24.03 -17.33 21.25
N ALA A 179 25.07 -17.94 21.82
CA ALA A 179 26.45 -17.80 21.35
C ALA A 179 26.60 -18.25 19.88
N ASP A 180 25.80 -19.23 19.46
CA ASP A 180 25.79 -19.78 18.11
C ASP A 180 24.93 -18.96 17.13
N LEU A 181 24.32 -17.85 17.54
CA LEU A 181 23.41 -17.07 16.68
C LEU A 181 24.05 -16.68 15.34
N LYS A 182 25.35 -16.35 15.33
CA LYS A 182 26.09 -16.05 14.09
C LYS A 182 26.14 -17.27 13.17
N SER A 183 26.37 -18.46 13.72
CA SER A 183 26.42 -19.73 12.99
C SER A 183 25.03 -20.14 12.50
N LEU A 184 23.97 -19.93 13.29
CA LEU A 184 22.59 -20.22 12.89
C LEU A 184 22.12 -19.34 11.72
N ARG A 185 22.70 -18.15 11.55
CA ARG A 185 22.36 -17.21 10.47
C ARG A 185 23.13 -17.44 9.18
N ARG A 186 24.18 -18.26 9.22
CA ARG A 186 25.04 -18.53 8.06
C ARG A 186 24.33 -19.48 7.10
N LYS A 187 24.18 -19.07 5.84
CA LYS A 187 23.53 -19.88 4.80
C LYS A 187 24.31 -21.16 4.46
N ASP A 188 25.62 -21.13 4.65
CA ASP A 188 26.55 -22.23 4.42
C ASP A 188 26.69 -23.15 5.65
N CYS A 189 25.90 -22.94 6.71
CA CYS A 189 25.97 -23.70 7.94
C CYS A 189 24.66 -24.46 8.20
N ASP A 190 24.72 -25.79 8.15
CA ASP A 190 23.57 -26.65 8.42
C ASP A 190 23.18 -26.75 9.90
N LEU A 191 23.77 -25.94 10.79
CA LEU A 191 23.43 -25.97 12.22
C LEU A 191 21.95 -25.69 12.46
N LEU A 192 21.38 -24.69 11.78
CA LEU A 192 19.97 -24.35 11.93
C LEU A 192 19.06 -25.48 11.41
N LYS A 193 19.42 -26.09 10.26
CA LYS A 193 18.70 -27.25 9.70
C LYS A 193 18.76 -28.45 10.64
N ARG A 194 19.94 -28.79 11.17
CA ARG A 194 20.12 -29.90 12.12
C ARG A 194 19.32 -29.69 13.41
N ARG A 195 19.35 -28.48 13.99
CA ARG A 195 18.55 -28.16 15.19
C ARG A 195 17.05 -28.24 14.89
N ALA A 196 16.60 -27.79 13.71
CA ALA A 196 15.20 -27.89 13.29
C ALA A 196 14.74 -29.34 13.13
N VAL A 197 15.53 -30.20 12.46
CA VAL A 197 15.24 -31.65 12.35
C VAL A 197 15.15 -32.31 13.73
N ALA A 198 16.07 -31.98 14.65
CA ALA A 198 16.03 -32.49 16.02
C ALA A 198 14.78 -32.02 16.78
N LEU A 199 14.29 -30.80 16.52
CA LEU A 199 13.05 -30.29 17.11
C LEU A 199 11.85 -31.10 16.62
N HIS A 200 11.72 -31.34 15.31
CA HIS A 200 10.68 -32.20 14.72
C HIS A 200 10.68 -33.61 15.35
N GLN A 201 11.86 -34.24 15.46
CA GLN A 201 11.99 -35.56 16.07
C GLN A 201 11.56 -35.56 17.55
N LYS A 202 11.95 -34.52 18.30
CA LYS A 202 11.64 -34.41 19.73
C LYS A 202 10.15 -34.19 20.00
N THR A 203 9.46 -33.43 19.15
CA THR A 203 8.04 -33.11 19.33
C THR A 203 7.10 -34.07 18.62
N GLY A 204 7.64 -35.03 17.84
CA GLY A 204 6.84 -35.96 17.04
C GLY A 204 6.15 -35.31 15.85
N VAL A 205 6.48 -34.06 15.52
CA VAL A 205 5.93 -33.35 14.36
C VAL A 205 6.62 -33.84 13.08
N PRO A 206 5.88 -34.35 12.08
CA PRO A 206 6.47 -34.77 10.81
C PRO A 206 7.29 -33.66 10.16
N GLN A 207 8.40 -34.01 9.51
CA GLN A 207 9.19 -33.03 8.76
C GLN A 207 8.40 -32.59 7.53
N GLY A 208 8.26 -31.29 7.34
CA GLY A 208 7.48 -30.71 6.24
C GLY A 208 6.92 -29.33 6.57
N PRO A 209 6.05 -28.80 5.70
CA PRO A 209 5.30 -27.58 5.95
C PRO A 209 4.51 -27.69 7.25
N CYS A 210 4.44 -26.61 8.02
CA CYS A 210 3.76 -26.57 9.31
C CYS A 210 2.62 -25.54 9.29
N GLY A 211 1.51 -25.87 9.94
CA GLY A 211 0.42 -24.96 10.28
C GLY A 211 0.43 -24.61 11.77
N PHE A 212 -0.73 -24.17 12.27
CA PHE A 212 -0.87 -23.74 13.67
C PHE A 212 -0.89 -24.89 14.68
N GLU A 213 -1.32 -26.08 14.26
CA GLU A 213 -1.33 -27.29 15.10
C GLU A 213 0.10 -27.74 15.42
N GLU A 214 0.97 -27.78 14.41
CA GLU A 214 2.38 -28.08 14.58
C GLU A 214 3.09 -27.04 15.45
N ILE A 215 2.77 -25.75 15.27
CA ILE A 215 3.31 -24.68 16.12
C ILE A 215 2.92 -24.90 17.58
N ALA A 216 1.68 -25.30 17.85
CA ALA A 216 1.23 -25.60 19.21
C ALA A 216 2.00 -26.78 19.82
N LEU A 217 2.27 -27.84 19.03
CA LEU A 217 3.08 -28.98 19.46
C LEU A 217 4.54 -28.59 19.74
N PHE A 218 5.12 -27.73 18.89
CA PHE A 218 6.44 -27.16 19.15
C PHE A 218 6.43 -26.37 20.46
N GLU A 219 5.47 -25.47 20.63
CA GLU A 219 5.37 -24.56 21.77
C GLU A 219 5.21 -25.26 23.13
N GLN A 220 4.62 -26.46 23.18
CA GLN A 220 4.59 -27.28 24.39
C GLN A 220 6.00 -27.60 24.92
N ASN A 221 6.99 -27.68 24.04
CA ASN A 221 8.39 -27.93 24.36
C ASN A 221 9.21 -26.64 24.53
N LEU A 222 8.59 -25.46 24.38
CA LEU A 222 9.24 -24.17 24.49
C LEU A 222 8.89 -23.48 25.81
N LYS A 223 9.84 -22.68 26.31
CA LYS A 223 9.62 -21.79 27.46
C LYS A 223 9.13 -20.40 27.04
N MET A 224 8.73 -20.22 25.79
CA MET A 224 8.30 -18.95 25.21
C MET A 224 6.94 -19.09 24.54
N GLN A 225 6.21 -17.99 24.45
CA GLN A 225 4.99 -17.87 23.69
C GLN A 225 5.30 -17.55 22.23
N VAL A 226 4.67 -18.27 21.30
CA VAL A 226 4.76 -18.02 19.86
C VAL A 226 3.59 -17.13 19.44
N VAL A 227 3.90 -16.05 18.73
CA VAL A 227 2.92 -15.17 18.10
C VAL A 227 3.20 -15.15 16.61
N VAL A 228 2.21 -15.49 15.78
CA VAL A 228 2.35 -15.46 14.31
C VAL A 228 1.52 -14.32 13.76
N ILE A 229 2.15 -13.53 12.91
CA ILE A 229 1.52 -12.48 12.11
C ILE A 229 1.49 -12.95 10.66
N SER A 230 0.34 -12.90 10.00
CA SER A 230 0.20 -13.40 8.61
C SER A 230 -0.11 -12.32 7.60
N THR A 231 0.49 -12.40 6.42
CA THR A 231 0.15 -11.52 5.30
C THR A 231 -1.25 -11.76 4.75
N THR A 232 -1.73 -13.00 4.77
CA THR A 232 -3.10 -13.32 4.34
C THR A 232 -4.15 -12.77 5.31
N ALA A 233 -3.75 -12.54 6.57
CA ALA A 233 -4.55 -11.88 7.58
C ALA A 233 -4.26 -10.37 7.68
N SER A 234 -3.84 -9.71 6.58
CA SER A 234 -3.51 -8.26 6.59
C SER A 234 -2.46 -7.84 7.62
N ASN A 235 -1.47 -8.71 7.90
CA ASN A 235 -0.47 -8.55 8.95
C ASN A 235 -1.06 -8.43 10.37
N GLN A 236 -2.21 -9.03 10.60
CA GLN A 236 -2.76 -9.24 11.94
C GLN A 236 -2.21 -10.53 12.57
N VAL A 237 -2.36 -10.63 13.89
CA VAL A 237 -2.02 -11.84 14.65
C VAL A 237 -2.99 -12.96 14.25
N CYS A 238 -2.49 -14.01 13.62
CA CYS A 238 -3.29 -15.17 13.21
C CYS A 238 -3.11 -16.38 14.15
N TYR A 239 -2.06 -16.37 14.97
CA TYR A 239 -1.84 -17.36 16.02
C TYR A 239 -1.21 -16.70 17.24
N LYS A 240 -1.70 -17.09 18.41
CA LYS A 240 -1.15 -16.67 19.70
C LYS A 240 -1.24 -17.83 20.67
N GLY A 241 -0.09 -18.37 21.04
CA GLY A 241 -0.01 -19.43 22.04
C GLY A 241 -0.44 -18.99 23.45
N PRO A 242 -0.43 -19.90 24.44
CA PRO A 242 -0.74 -19.56 25.83
C PRO A 242 0.21 -18.49 26.39
N ASP A 243 -0.30 -17.60 27.23
CA ASP A 243 0.49 -16.48 27.75
C ASP A 243 1.57 -16.95 28.73
N ARG A 244 2.82 -16.54 28.50
CA ARG A 244 4.00 -16.94 29.27
C ARG A 244 4.77 -15.73 29.81
N LYS A 245 4.07 -14.83 30.52
CA LYS A 245 4.64 -13.71 31.31
C LYS A 245 5.85 -13.03 30.64
N ASP A 246 5.61 -12.46 29.46
CA ASP A 246 6.52 -11.61 28.67
C ASP A 246 7.66 -12.27 27.86
N ARG A 247 7.77 -13.61 27.82
CA ARG A 247 8.73 -14.27 26.91
C ARG A 247 8.07 -14.64 25.60
N ARG A 248 8.14 -13.75 24.61
CA ARG A 248 7.46 -13.91 23.30
C ARG A 248 8.45 -13.94 22.15
N ILE A 249 8.20 -14.81 21.18
CA ILE A 249 8.80 -14.75 19.86
C ILE A 249 7.73 -14.45 18.83
N TYR A 250 8.12 -13.72 17.80
CA TYR A 250 7.22 -13.26 16.75
C TYR A 250 7.66 -13.85 15.43
N LEU A 251 6.77 -14.61 14.81
CA LEU A 251 6.96 -15.19 13.50
C LEU A 251 6.08 -14.46 12.50
N TRP A 252 6.54 -14.48 11.26
CA TRP A 252 5.85 -13.85 10.17
C TRP A 252 5.58 -14.87 9.08
N LEU A 253 4.30 -15.17 8.86
CA LEU A 253 3.82 -16.15 7.90
C LEU A 253 3.46 -15.45 6.59
N HIS A 254 4.10 -15.86 5.50
CA HIS A 254 3.83 -15.35 4.16
C HIS A 254 4.17 -16.39 3.10
N ASP A 255 3.32 -16.54 2.08
CA ASP A 255 3.54 -17.50 0.98
C ASP A 255 3.89 -18.92 1.47
N ASN A 256 3.25 -19.38 2.56
CA ASN A 256 3.52 -20.64 3.27
C ASN A 256 4.96 -20.79 3.82
N HIS A 257 5.66 -19.68 4.01
CA HIS A 257 7.00 -19.59 4.60
C HIS A 257 6.97 -18.80 5.92
N PHE A 258 7.80 -19.20 6.88
CA PHE A 258 7.94 -18.53 8.17
C PHE A 258 9.28 -17.81 8.29
N ASP A 259 9.20 -16.50 8.53
CA ASP A 259 10.33 -15.65 8.90
C ASP A 259 10.23 -15.18 10.35
N VAL A 260 11.30 -14.57 10.86
CA VAL A 260 11.34 -14.06 12.24
C VAL A 260 11.18 -12.55 12.27
N ILE A 261 10.29 -12.06 13.15
CA ILE A 261 10.17 -10.65 13.49
C ILE A 261 11.00 -10.36 14.74
N THR A 262 12.08 -9.61 14.57
CA THR A 262 13.02 -9.23 15.65
C THR A 262 12.61 -7.95 16.39
N SER A 263 11.82 -7.09 15.73
CA SER A 263 11.27 -5.88 16.35
C SER A 263 9.80 -5.74 15.93
N PRO A 264 8.87 -6.36 16.68
CA PRO A 264 7.44 -6.31 16.35
C PRO A 264 6.84 -4.92 16.49
N LYS A 265 7.48 -4.02 17.26
CA LYS A 265 6.98 -2.67 17.50
C LYS A 265 7.45 -1.64 16.48
N GLY A 266 8.51 -1.89 15.70
CA GLY A 266 9.00 -0.96 14.67
C GLY A 266 9.50 0.42 15.16
N GLU A 267 9.25 0.77 16.43
CA GLU A 267 9.58 2.05 17.04
C GLU A 267 11.10 2.30 17.09
N GLN A 268 11.50 3.45 16.56
CA GLN A 268 12.85 3.95 16.76
C GLN A 268 12.99 4.38 18.23
N LYS A 269 14.10 4.00 18.87
CA LYS A 269 14.43 4.49 20.21
C LYS A 269 15.35 5.70 20.12
N ILE A 270 14.91 6.81 20.69
CA ILE A 270 15.71 8.03 20.83
C ILE A 270 16.00 8.24 22.30
N ALA A 271 17.30 8.30 22.64
CA ALA A 271 17.78 8.40 24.01
C ALA A 271 17.18 7.35 24.98
N GLY A 272 16.97 6.11 24.49
CA GLY A 272 16.41 5.01 25.29
C GLY A 272 14.87 5.03 25.44
N LEU A 273 14.20 6.04 24.89
CA LEU A 273 12.73 6.17 24.88
C LEU A 273 12.20 5.77 23.49
N SER A 274 11.09 5.02 23.46
CA SER A 274 10.35 4.79 22.21
C SER A 274 9.68 6.08 21.75
N VAL A 275 9.75 6.37 20.45
CA VAL A 275 9.08 7.52 19.84
C VAL A 275 8.28 7.11 18.60
N ASP A 276 7.19 7.83 18.31
CA ASP A 276 6.30 7.55 17.17
C ASP A 276 6.89 8.00 15.83
N GLY A 277 7.68 9.09 15.84
CA GLY A 277 8.40 9.57 14.67
C GLY A 277 9.65 10.38 15.03
N PHE A 278 10.66 10.35 14.17
CA PHE A 278 11.86 11.16 14.32
C PHE A 278 12.38 11.67 12.97
N CYS A 279 12.49 12.99 12.82
CA CYS A 279 13.14 13.66 11.72
C CYS A 279 14.54 14.09 12.13
N LYS A 280 15.56 13.42 11.57
CA LYS A 280 16.97 13.69 11.88
C LYS A 280 17.42 15.08 11.44
N GLU A 281 16.95 15.55 10.30
CA GLU A 281 17.35 16.83 9.68
C GLU A 281 16.97 18.02 10.56
N THR A 282 15.75 18.00 11.13
CA THR A 282 15.24 19.06 12.00
C THR A 282 15.44 18.75 13.49
N ASN A 283 16.07 17.62 13.82
CA ASN A 283 16.19 17.09 15.17
C ASN A 283 14.84 17.03 15.93
N THR A 284 13.77 16.68 15.21
CA THR A 284 12.39 16.72 15.71
C THR A 284 11.84 15.34 15.97
N VAL A 285 11.37 15.12 17.20
CA VAL A 285 10.60 13.96 17.61
C VAL A 285 9.11 14.29 17.50
N TYR A 286 8.35 13.40 16.88
CA TYR A 286 6.89 13.46 16.77
C TYR A 286 6.30 12.42 17.70
N GLN A 287 5.34 12.82 18.53
CA GLN A 287 4.62 11.92 19.45
C GLN A 287 3.11 12.07 19.29
N TYR A 288 2.43 10.95 19.07
CA TYR A 288 0.97 10.88 19.04
C TYR A 288 0.46 10.30 20.36
N GLN A 289 -0.26 11.12 21.12
CA GLN A 289 -0.71 10.78 22.46
C GLN A 289 -2.17 10.32 22.42
N GLY A 290 -2.38 9.01 22.27
CA GLY A 290 -3.68 8.38 22.50
C GLY A 290 -4.20 8.72 23.89
N CYS A 291 -5.35 9.40 23.99
CA CYS A 291 -5.83 10.02 25.23
C CYS A 291 -6.11 8.98 26.31
N PHE A 292 -6.63 7.82 25.90
CA PHE A 292 -6.87 6.69 26.79
C PHE A 292 -5.57 6.14 27.40
N HIS A 293 -4.53 5.96 26.59
CA HIS A 293 -3.28 5.32 27.01
C HIS A 293 -2.29 6.25 27.71
N HIS A 294 -2.34 7.54 27.38
CA HIS A 294 -1.35 8.53 27.82
C HIS A 294 -1.87 9.49 28.87
N GLY A 295 -3.16 9.38 29.22
CA GLY A 295 -3.83 10.31 30.12
C GLY A 295 -4.17 11.62 29.42
N CYS A 296 -5.36 12.16 29.69
CA CYS A 296 -5.81 13.42 29.13
C CYS A 296 -6.78 14.09 30.11
N GLU A 297 -6.44 15.31 30.54
CA GLU A 297 -7.28 16.11 31.45
C GLU A 297 -8.62 16.52 30.82
N MET A 298 -8.72 16.55 29.48
CA MET A 298 -9.97 16.91 28.79
C MET A 298 -10.91 15.72 28.56
N CYS A 299 -10.36 14.53 28.34
CA CYS A 299 -11.14 13.36 27.93
C CYS A 299 -11.54 12.47 29.11
N TYR A 300 -10.80 12.52 30.22
CA TYR A 300 -10.99 11.62 31.35
C TYR A 300 -10.77 12.35 32.68
N ASP A 301 -11.53 11.95 33.69
CA ASP A 301 -11.24 12.35 35.07
C ASP A 301 -9.85 11.82 35.48
N GLY A 302 -9.02 12.69 36.06
CA GLY A 302 -7.67 12.35 36.47
C GLY A 302 -7.61 11.25 37.54
N ASP A 303 -8.64 11.12 38.38
CA ASP A 303 -8.71 10.10 39.44
C ASP A 303 -9.31 8.77 38.95
N LEU A 304 -9.79 8.72 37.70
CA LEU A 304 -10.24 7.49 37.06
C LEU A 304 -9.09 6.47 36.98
N ILE A 305 -9.34 5.23 37.39
CA ILE A 305 -8.39 4.13 37.26
C ILE A 305 -8.44 3.57 35.83
N HIS A 306 -7.31 3.59 35.15
CA HIS A 306 -7.17 3.04 33.81
C HIS A 306 -7.21 1.51 33.86
N PRO A 307 -8.14 0.85 33.14
CA PRO A 307 -8.47 -0.56 33.33
C PRO A 307 -7.36 -1.54 32.93
N LEU A 308 -6.42 -1.13 32.05
CA LEU A 308 -5.33 -2.02 31.61
C LEU A 308 -4.07 -1.91 32.47
N THR A 309 -3.91 -0.80 33.21
CA THR A 309 -2.65 -0.51 33.94
C THR A 309 -2.86 -0.48 35.45
N GLY A 310 -4.11 -0.34 35.93
CA GLY A 310 -4.42 -0.21 37.36
C GLY A 310 -3.93 1.10 37.98
N THR A 311 -3.50 2.06 37.16
CA THR A 311 -3.03 3.39 37.59
C THR A 311 -4.06 4.46 37.26
N THR A 312 -3.99 5.63 37.90
CA THR A 312 -4.91 6.73 37.58
C THR A 312 -4.55 7.40 36.25
N MET A 313 -5.54 7.98 35.56
CA MET A 313 -5.33 8.77 34.35
C MET A 313 -4.35 9.94 34.59
N ARG A 314 -4.37 10.53 35.79
CA ARG A 314 -3.40 11.56 36.23
C ARG A 314 -1.96 11.02 36.26
N SER A 315 -1.76 9.80 36.74
CA SER A 315 -0.43 9.15 36.77
C SER A 315 0.09 8.87 35.37
N LEU A 316 -0.78 8.39 34.45
CA LEU A 316 -0.43 8.22 33.04
C LEU A 316 -0.01 9.55 32.40
N LEU A 317 -0.79 10.62 32.63
CA LEU A 317 -0.46 11.94 32.11
C LEU A 317 0.86 12.48 32.67
N GLN A 318 1.13 12.29 33.96
CA GLN A 318 2.39 12.70 34.57
C GLN A 318 3.59 11.97 33.95
N LYS A 319 3.44 10.68 33.65
CA LYS A 319 4.46 9.89 32.95
C LYS A 319 4.68 10.39 31.53
N THR A 320 3.61 10.71 30.81
CA THR A 320 3.67 11.31 29.47
C THR A 320 4.42 12.64 29.50
N LYS A 321 4.06 13.56 30.41
CA LYS A 321 4.74 14.85 30.61
C LYS A 321 6.24 14.65 30.89
N SER A 322 6.59 13.76 31.82
CA SER A 322 7.99 13.44 32.16
C SER A 322 8.80 12.90 30.96
N THR A 323 8.16 12.09 30.10
CA THR A 323 8.80 11.56 28.88
C THR A 323 9.09 12.69 27.89
N ILE A 324 8.14 13.59 27.67
CA ILE A 324 8.30 14.75 26.78
C ILE A 324 9.39 15.70 27.32
N ASP A 325 9.39 15.97 28.62
CA ASP A 325 10.41 16.82 29.25
C ASP A 325 11.81 16.20 29.12
N THR A 326 11.93 14.89 29.30
CA THR A 326 13.20 14.18 29.11
C THR A 326 13.73 14.32 27.68
N LEU A 327 12.85 14.22 26.66
CA LEU A 327 13.23 14.40 25.26
C LEU A 327 13.69 15.85 25.00
N ARG A 328 12.95 16.84 25.50
CA ARG A 328 13.32 18.26 25.37
C ARG A 328 14.64 18.59 26.07
N GLN A 329 14.85 18.10 27.29
CA GLN A 329 16.09 18.29 28.06
C GLN A 329 17.31 17.70 27.34
N ARG A 330 17.11 16.67 26.53
CA ARG A 330 18.16 16.05 25.70
C ARG A 330 18.36 16.75 24.36
N GLY A 331 17.75 17.91 24.16
CA GLY A 331 17.98 18.79 23.02
C GLY A 331 17.13 18.46 21.79
N TYR A 332 16.09 17.63 21.90
CA TYR A 332 15.18 17.34 20.79
C TYR A 332 14.06 18.38 20.72
N ASN A 333 13.71 18.79 19.50
CA ASN A 333 12.45 19.46 19.24
C ASN A 333 11.34 18.41 19.39
N VAL A 334 10.29 18.68 20.18
CA VAL A 334 9.21 17.71 20.39
C VAL A 334 7.88 18.31 19.98
N ILE A 335 7.32 17.75 18.91
CA ILE A 335 5.97 18.07 18.43
C ILE A 335 5.06 16.94 18.90
N GLN A 336 4.02 17.31 19.65
CA GLN A 336 3.02 16.38 20.16
C GLN A 336 1.66 16.67 19.56
N MET A 337 0.89 15.61 19.30
CA MET A 337 -0.50 15.68 18.88
C MET A 337 -1.33 14.78 19.80
N LEU A 338 -2.33 15.33 20.48
CA LEU A 338 -3.27 14.54 21.27
C LEU A 338 -4.33 13.95 20.36
N GLU A 339 -4.84 12.76 20.71
CA GLU A 339 -5.87 12.08 19.91
C GLU A 339 -7.13 12.92 19.70
N HIS A 340 -7.64 13.60 20.72
CA HIS A 340 -8.84 14.43 20.57
C HIS A 340 -8.58 15.69 19.72
N ASP A 341 -7.37 16.25 19.80
CA ASP A 341 -6.97 17.38 18.96
C ASP A 341 -6.89 16.95 17.50
N PHE A 342 -6.32 15.78 17.24
CA PHE A 342 -6.30 15.20 15.90
C PHE A 342 -7.70 14.86 15.39
N ALA A 343 -8.58 14.33 16.26
CA ALA A 343 -9.97 14.06 15.92
C ALA A 343 -10.73 15.35 15.54
N ASN A 344 -10.40 16.48 16.15
CA ASN A 344 -10.95 17.78 15.79
C ASN A 344 -10.32 18.34 14.51
N LEU A 345 -8.99 18.22 14.36
CA LEU A 345 -8.28 18.61 13.14
C LEU A 345 -8.86 17.92 11.91
N LYS A 346 -9.16 16.61 11.99
CA LYS A 346 -9.80 15.84 10.90
C LYS A 346 -11.12 16.44 10.39
N LYS A 347 -11.81 17.23 11.21
CA LYS A 347 -13.08 17.88 10.88
C LYS A 347 -12.91 19.26 10.25
N THR A 348 -11.71 19.83 10.27
CA THR A 348 -11.44 21.16 9.73
C THR A 348 -11.32 21.12 8.21
N GLU A 349 -11.82 22.17 7.55
CA GLU A 349 -11.68 22.33 6.09
C GLU A 349 -10.21 22.38 5.68
N SER A 350 -9.35 23.05 6.46
CA SER A 350 -7.91 23.11 6.18
C SER A 350 -7.23 21.74 6.20
N PHE A 351 -7.68 20.80 7.03
CA PHE A 351 -7.16 19.43 6.99
C PHE A 351 -7.67 18.67 5.75
N GLN A 352 -8.92 18.87 5.35
CA GLN A 352 -9.45 18.28 4.12
C GLN A 352 -8.74 18.87 2.88
N GLU A 353 -8.51 20.17 2.85
CA GLU A 353 -7.73 20.86 1.83
C GLU A 353 -6.28 20.40 1.83
N PHE A 354 -5.65 20.23 2.99
CA PHE A 354 -4.29 19.67 3.09
C PHE A 354 -4.20 18.27 2.46
N LEU A 355 -5.21 17.42 2.68
CA LEU A 355 -5.30 16.09 2.05
C LEU A 355 -5.46 16.18 0.52
N LEU A 356 -6.09 17.25 0.02
CA LEU A 356 -6.29 17.51 -1.40
C LEU A 356 -5.10 18.21 -2.07
N GLN A 357 -4.29 18.96 -1.31
CA GLN A 357 -3.17 19.78 -1.81
C GLN A 357 -1.85 19.04 -1.97
N HIS A 358 -1.70 17.86 -1.36
CA HIS A 358 -0.54 16.99 -1.56
C HIS A 358 -0.89 15.93 -2.62
N GLU A 359 0.10 15.35 -3.32
CA GLU A 359 -0.11 14.28 -4.33
C GLU A 359 -0.59 12.94 -3.72
N ILE A 360 -1.46 13.00 -2.72
CA ILE A 360 -2.13 11.87 -2.08
C ILE A 360 -3.14 11.31 -3.09
N LYS A 361 -2.80 10.16 -3.68
CA LYS A 361 -3.64 9.43 -4.64
C LYS A 361 -4.87 8.83 -4.00
N ASP A 362 -4.75 8.38 -2.75
CA ASP A 362 -5.84 7.72 -2.03
C ASP A 362 -5.66 7.86 -0.51
N VAL A 363 -6.78 7.96 0.20
CA VAL A 363 -6.83 7.94 1.67
C VAL A 363 -7.87 6.92 2.10
N PHE A 364 -7.39 5.81 2.62
CA PHE A 364 -8.22 4.76 3.17
C PHE A 364 -8.26 4.88 4.69
N LEU A 365 -9.46 4.85 5.28
CA LEU A 365 -9.65 4.84 6.73
C LEU A 365 -10.15 3.45 7.16
N PRO A 366 -9.26 2.47 7.43
CA PRO A 366 -9.69 1.12 7.81
C PRO A 366 -10.52 1.11 9.10
N THR A 367 -10.23 2.03 10.02
CA THR A 367 -10.94 2.23 11.29
C THR A 367 -10.98 3.73 11.63
N PRO A 368 -11.80 4.17 12.62
CA PRO A 368 -11.83 5.58 13.06
C PRO A 368 -10.48 6.11 13.57
N GLU A 369 -9.60 5.20 14.00
CA GLU A 369 -8.30 5.47 14.63
C GLU A 369 -7.12 5.38 13.65
N ILE A 370 -7.30 4.75 12.48
CA ILE A 370 -6.22 4.47 11.53
C ILE A 370 -6.54 5.09 10.18
N ALA A 371 -5.58 5.85 9.65
CA ALA A 371 -5.59 6.34 8.27
C ALA A 371 -4.40 5.76 7.51
N ALA A 372 -4.68 5.19 6.34
CA ALA A 372 -3.71 4.70 5.38
C ALA A 372 -3.69 5.63 4.16
N PHE A 373 -2.51 6.15 3.84
CA PHE A 373 -2.31 7.10 2.76
C PHE A 373 -1.57 6.41 1.62
N GLN A 374 -2.08 6.57 0.41
CA GLN A 374 -1.36 6.29 -0.82
C GLN A 374 -1.03 7.63 -1.46
N TRP A 375 0.25 7.94 -1.60
CA TRP A 375 0.67 9.20 -2.21
C TRP A 375 1.65 8.94 -3.35
N THR A 376 1.74 9.90 -4.25
CA THR A 376 2.77 10.01 -5.27
C THR A 376 3.88 10.88 -4.71
N GLN A 377 5.10 10.43 -4.89
CA GLN A 377 6.29 11.18 -4.47
C GLN A 377 6.50 12.31 -5.48
N SER A 378 6.57 13.56 -5.02
CA SER A 378 6.67 14.72 -5.91
C SER A 378 7.92 14.63 -6.81
N ASN A 379 7.81 15.21 -8.00
CA ASN A 379 8.77 15.13 -9.10
C ASN A 379 10.17 15.73 -8.82
N ASP A 380 10.48 16.18 -7.60
CA ASP A 380 11.74 16.86 -7.28
C ASP A 380 12.88 15.91 -6.84
N PHE A 381 12.64 14.59 -6.86
CA PHE A 381 13.71 13.61 -6.72
C PHE A 381 13.64 12.53 -7.80
N ILE A 382 14.45 12.70 -8.86
CA ILE A 382 14.59 11.70 -9.91
C ILE A 382 15.39 10.52 -9.35
N THR A 383 14.72 9.41 -9.02
CA THR A 383 15.41 8.13 -8.90
C THR A 383 15.93 7.72 -10.28
N GLN A 384 17.24 7.50 -10.39
CA GLN A 384 17.93 7.13 -11.63
C GLN A 384 17.27 5.90 -12.27
N ASP A 385 16.54 6.11 -13.37
CA ASP A 385 15.88 5.06 -14.12
C ASP A 385 16.91 4.31 -14.98
N SER A 386 16.98 2.97 -14.82
CA SER A 386 17.87 2.10 -15.59
C SER A 386 17.50 1.97 -17.08
N SER A 387 16.37 2.54 -17.52
CA SER A 387 16.03 2.70 -18.94
C SER A 387 16.29 4.10 -19.50
N THR A 388 16.69 5.06 -18.67
CA THR A 388 17.16 6.36 -19.17
C THR A 388 18.57 6.15 -19.69
N ASN A 389 18.68 5.98 -21.00
CA ASN A 389 19.97 6.04 -21.66
C ASN A 389 20.46 7.50 -21.53
N ILE A 390 21.27 7.77 -20.52
CA ILE A 390 21.80 9.10 -20.21
C ILE A 390 22.53 9.72 -21.41
N PHE A 391 23.08 8.88 -22.30
CA PHE A 391 23.64 9.35 -23.55
C PHE A 391 22.55 9.83 -24.50
N ILE A 392 21.45 9.08 -24.67
CA ILE A 392 20.31 9.57 -25.47
C ILE A 392 19.76 10.87 -24.88
N ALA A 393 19.54 10.95 -23.56
CA ALA A 393 19.05 12.18 -22.92
C ALA A 393 20.03 13.37 -23.12
N ALA A 394 21.33 13.15 -22.93
CA ALA A 394 22.34 14.17 -23.18
C ALA A 394 22.39 14.56 -24.67
N PHE A 395 22.33 13.59 -25.59
CA PHE A 395 22.34 13.84 -27.03
C PHE A 395 21.06 14.54 -27.50
N THR A 396 19.87 14.20 -26.96
CA THR A 396 18.63 14.89 -27.30
C THR A 396 18.63 16.32 -26.77
N THR A 397 19.12 16.56 -25.55
CA THR A 397 19.23 17.92 -25.00
C THR A 397 20.30 18.74 -25.74
N CYS A 398 21.46 18.14 -26.05
CA CYS A 398 22.48 18.81 -26.86
C CYS A 398 21.97 19.09 -28.28
N HIS A 399 21.25 18.16 -28.90
CA HIS A 399 20.70 18.32 -30.24
C HIS A 399 19.60 19.39 -30.28
N ALA A 400 18.66 19.38 -29.32
CA ALA A 400 17.64 20.42 -29.16
C ALA A 400 18.30 21.80 -29.01
N ARG A 401 19.35 21.90 -28.18
CA ARG A 401 20.08 23.16 -27.99
C ARG A 401 20.83 23.61 -29.24
N LEU A 402 21.48 22.71 -29.98
CA LEU A 402 22.13 23.05 -31.26
C LEU A 402 21.11 23.50 -32.31
N LYS A 403 19.95 22.84 -32.36
CA LYS A 403 18.86 23.20 -33.26
C LYS A 403 18.29 24.57 -32.91
N LEU A 404 18.06 24.83 -31.62
CA LEU A 404 17.68 26.14 -31.09
C LEU A 404 18.69 27.22 -31.47
N TYR A 405 20.00 26.99 -31.24
CA TYR A 405 21.04 27.94 -31.66
C TYR A 405 21.01 28.24 -33.15
N SER A 406 20.80 27.22 -34.00
CA SER A 406 20.73 27.41 -35.45
C SER A 406 19.57 28.28 -35.91
N GLU A 407 18.44 28.28 -35.19
CA GLU A 407 17.30 29.17 -35.51
C GLU A 407 17.45 30.55 -34.84
N ILE A 408 18.04 30.62 -33.63
CA ILE A 408 18.41 31.90 -33.00
C ILE A 408 19.37 32.70 -33.89
N GLU A 409 20.40 32.05 -34.47
CA GLU A 409 21.33 32.73 -35.38
C GLU A 409 20.66 33.27 -36.64
N LYS A 410 19.65 32.57 -37.18
CA LYS A 410 18.88 33.04 -38.34
C LYS A 410 17.95 34.19 -37.99
N LEU A 411 17.26 34.08 -36.85
CA LEU A 411 16.30 35.08 -36.38
C LEU A 411 17.00 36.36 -35.87
N ASN A 412 18.23 36.24 -35.38
CA ASN A 412 19.09 37.34 -34.93
C ASN A 412 18.34 38.33 -34.02
N GLU A 413 18.19 39.60 -34.42
CA GLU A 413 17.54 40.66 -33.64
C GLU A 413 16.03 40.43 -33.43
N SER A 414 15.42 39.48 -34.14
CA SER A 414 14.01 39.13 -33.97
C SER A 414 13.75 38.24 -32.76
N VAL A 415 14.77 37.72 -32.07
CA VAL A 415 14.60 36.88 -30.88
C VAL A 415 14.24 37.75 -29.67
N LEU A 416 13.09 37.45 -29.04
CA LEU A 416 12.58 38.17 -27.88
C LEU A 416 12.89 37.44 -26.57
N TYR A 417 12.89 36.11 -26.59
CA TYR A 417 13.23 35.25 -25.46
C TYR A 417 13.59 33.85 -25.95
N PHE A 418 14.41 33.12 -25.21
CA PHE A 418 14.62 31.68 -25.43
C PHE A 418 14.94 30.98 -24.10
N ASP A 419 14.53 29.72 -23.98
CA ASP A 419 14.90 28.81 -22.87
C ASP A 419 15.55 27.53 -23.45
N THR A 420 15.63 26.46 -22.67
CA THR A 420 16.39 25.24 -22.94
C THR A 420 16.06 24.57 -24.27
N ASP A 421 14.81 24.63 -24.70
CA ASP A 421 14.28 24.03 -25.93
C ASP A 421 13.14 24.85 -26.59
N SER A 422 12.94 26.10 -26.16
CA SER A 422 11.89 26.98 -26.67
C SER A 422 12.42 28.37 -27.05
N ILE A 423 11.74 29.03 -28.00
CA ILE A 423 12.08 30.36 -28.48
C ILE A 423 10.82 31.18 -28.72
N ILE A 424 10.85 32.44 -28.29
CA ILE A 424 9.87 33.46 -28.60
C ILE A 424 10.56 34.48 -29.49
N TYR A 425 9.98 34.75 -30.64
CA TYR A 425 10.55 35.64 -31.64
C TYR A 425 9.46 36.50 -32.28
N LYS A 426 9.88 37.59 -32.89
CA LYS A 426 9.05 38.44 -33.73
C LYS A 426 9.02 37.85 -35.14
N SER A 427 7.88 37.30 -35.56
CA SER A 427 7.69 36.77 -36.91
C SER A 427 7.74 37.87 -37.98
N ASP A 428 8.42 37.56 -39.09
CA ASP A 428 8.41 38.35 -40.32
C ASP A 428 7.79 37.59 -41.52
N GLU A 429 7.18 36.44 -41.22
CA GLU A 429 6.61 35.44 -42.15
C GLU A 429 7.58 34.86 -43.18
N LYS A 430 8.88 35.20 -43.10
CA LYS A 430 9.89 34.81 -44.09
C LYS A 430 10.97 33.92 -43.50
N ASN A 431 11.35 34.15 -42.25
CA ASN A 431 12.43 33.45 -41.56
C ASN A 431 11.96 32.64 -40.34
N ASP A 432 10.65 32.42 -40.23
CA ASP A 432 10.05 31.70 -39.11
C ASP A 432 10.53 30.23 -39.06
N PRO A 433 10.88 29.70 -37.87
CA PRO A 433 11.29 28.32 -37.73
C PRO A 433 10.22 27.34 -38.22
N PRO A 434 10.58 26.33 -39.03
CA PRO A 434 9.61 25.36 -39.53
C PRO A 434 9.05 24.50 -38.40
N LEU A 435 7.74 24.32 -38.41
CA LEU A 435 7.01 23.49 -37.45
C LEU A 435 6.93 22.04 -37.92
N GLY A 436 6.87 21.11 -36.96
CA GLY A 436 6.70 19.69 -37.26
C GLY A 436 6.39 18.84 -36.03
N ASN A 437 6.17 17.54 -36.27
CA ASN A 437 5.73 16.58 -35.25
C ASN A 437 6.81 15.57 -34.86
N PHE A 438 8.02 15.69 -35.43
CA PHE A 438 9.12 14.76 -35.24
C PHE A 438 10.23 15.36 -34.36
N LEU A 439 11.07 14.49 -33.81
CA LEU A 439 12.18 14.87 -32.94
C LEU A 439 13.17 15.78 -33.68
N GLY A 440 13.42 16.97 -33.13
CA GLY A 440 14.29 18.00 -33.75
C GLY A 440 13.53 19.07 -34.54
N GLU A 441 12.20 19.02 -34.54
CA GLU A 441 11.32 20.04 -35.13
C GLU A 441 10.69 20.91 -34.04
N PHE A 442 10.35 22.15 -34.36
CA PHE A 442 9.67 23.05 -33.43
C PHE A 442 8.18 22.73 -33.40
N THR A 443 7.60 22.78 -32.20
CA THR A 443 6.15 22.66 -32.01
C THR A 443 5.58 24.02 -31.63
N ASP A 444 4.44 24.36 -32.19
CA ASP A 444 3.71 25.56 -31.81
C ASP A 444 2.90 25.31 -30.53
N GLU A 445 3.38 25.86 -29.41
CA GLU A 445 2.71 25.74 -28.11
C GLU A 445 1.47 26.63 -27.98
N LEU A 446 1.34 27.65 -28.83
CA LEU A 446 0.24 28.60 -28.80
C LEU A 446 -0.93 28.21 -29.71
N ASN A 447 -0.82 27.09 -30.43
CA ASN A 447 -1.84 26.57 -31.35
C ASN A 447 -2.39 27.64 -32.32
N GLY A 448 -1.48 28.40 -32.95
CA GLY A 448 -1.77 29.49 -33.87
C GLY A 448 -1.97 30.85 -33.20
N GLY A 449 -1.87 30.93 -31.87
CA GLY A 449 -1.91 32.18 -31.11
C GLY A 449 -0.61 32.99 -31.27
N VAL A 450 -0.73 34.32 -31.18
CA VAL A 450 0.42 35.25 -31.19
C VAL A 450 0.44 36.11 -29.93
N ILE A 451 1.62 36.32 -29.38
CA ILE A 451 1.82 37.19 -28.21
C ILE A 451 1.76 38.65 -28.70
N THR A 452 0.76 39.40 -28.27
CA THR A 452 0.53 40.79 -28.70
C THR A 452 1.08 41.84 -27.74
N SER A 453 1.35 41.47 -26.49
CA SER A 453 1.95 42.34 -25.48
C SER A 453 2.66 41.51 -24.42
N PHE A 454 3.77 42.04 -23.89
CA PHE A 454 4.44 41.51 -22.71
C PHE A 454 4.00 42.33 -21.51
N VAL A 455 3.63 41.66 -20.42
CA VAL A 455 3.40 42.33 -19.14
C VAL A 455 4.77 42.62 -18.53
N THR A 456 5.15 43.89 -18.49
CA THR A 456 6.35 44.38 -17.79
C THR A 456 6.12 44.52 -16.31
#